data_AF-A0A2M7CMZ9-F1
#
_entry.id   AF-A0A2M7CMZ9-F1
#
_cell.length_a   1.000
_cell.length_b   1.000
_cell.length_c   1.000
_cell.angle_alpha   90.00
_cell.angle_beta   90.00
_cell.angle_gamma   90.00
#
_symmetry.space_group_name_H-M   'P 1'
#
loop_
_entity.id
_entity.type
_entity.pdbx_description
1 polymer ?
#
loop_
_entity_poly.entity_id
_entity_poly.type
_entity_poly.pdbx_seq_one_letter_code
_entity_poly.pdbx_strand_id
1 'polypeptide(L)'
;VDIGTTTVSVWLVDLVTGQVKAQVAEYNGQIARGEDVISRIMYAGKGNGREEMRQRVLDTINKLIETACKRVNAKPEEVVKATIAGNSTMMHLLLGIPAASIRLSPFVTAVNHLPLMSAREVGLKTHPEASVDCLPGVASYVGADISAGVLSSGLDVSEEVELFLDVGTNGETVLGNRDWLVTCACSAGPAFEGAGVVNGMRATTGAIEEVWINSGTLEPTYRVIGSVKPKGICGSGLISLLAEAFITGILDKAGNVNLTATSPRVREGAHGGEYVVAWGRESESGEDIVLTRVDIDNLLRAKAAIYAGFTVLAENVGIPLESAAKVLVGGSFGKYINVEKAVQIGLLPDISWERFEFLGNTSVRGAYYALLDWRKREQIGRIARRMTYIELSADNTFYEAFTSALFLPHTDMTKFPSVAGALRR
;
A
#
# COMPACT_ATOMS: atom_id res chain seq x y z
N VAL A 1 -14.47 7.51 -6.14
CA VAL A 1 -13.48 8.20 -5.30
C VAL A 1 -12.83 7.15 -4.43
N ASP A 2 -11.51 7.14 -4.38
CA ASP A 2 -10.72 6.29 -3.49
C ASP A 2 -9.94 7.20 -2.53
N ILE A 3 -10.19 7.05 -1.23
CA ILE A 3 -9.59 7.86 -0.17
C ILE A 3 -8.53 7.01 0.52
N GLY A 4 -7.32 7.03 -0.04
CA GLY A 4 -6.15 6.50 0.65
C GLY A 4 -5.70 7.43 1.77
N THR A 5 -4.99 6.87 2.75
CA THR A 5 -4.31 7.64 3.79
C THR A 5 -3.39 8.68 3.15
N THR A 6 -2.66 8.27 2.11
CA THR A 6 -1.59 9.07 1.52
C THR A 6 -2.01 9.84 0.27
N THR A 7 -2.84 9.23 -0.58
CA THR A 7 -3.28 9.77 -1.87
C THR A 7 -4.79 9.61 -1.99
N VAL A 8 -5.47 10.64 -2.53
CA VAL A 8 -6.89 10.57 -2.92
C VAL A 8 -6.97 10.51 -4.44
N SER A 9 -7.75 9.56 -4.96
CA SER A 9 -7.96 9.37 -6.41
C SER A 9 -9.42 9.58 -6.79
N VAL A 10 -9.67 10.30 -7.88
CA VAL A 10 -11.01 10.55 -8.44
C VAL A 10 -11.03 10.17 -9.91
N TRP A 11 -11.99 9.32 -10.26
CA TRP A 11 -12.34 9.00 -11.64
C TRP A 11 -13.68 9.66 -11.97
N LEU A 12 -13.70 10.48 -13.01
CA LEU A 12 -14.92 11.08 -13.57
C LEU A 12 -15.43 10.18 -14.70
N VAL A 13 -16.67 9.76 -14.59
CA VAL A 13 -17.25 8.69 -15.40
C VAL A 13 -18.54 9.20 -16.04
N ASP A 14 -18.69 8.95 -17.33
CA ASP A 14 -19.95 9.13 -18.04
C ASP A 14 -20.87 7.96 -17.69
N LEU A 15 -21.96 8.25 -16.99
CA LEU A 15 -22.89 7.22 -16.49
C LEU A 15 -23.73 6.56 -17.61
N VAL A 16 -23.83 7.18 -18.79
CA VAL A 16 -24.57 6.62 -19.93
C VAL A 16 -23.69 5.62 -20.67
N THR A 17 -22.44 5.99 -20.95
CA THR A 17 -21.51 5.15 -21.72
C THR A 17 -20.66 4.23 -20.87
N GLY A 18 -20.56 4.50 -19.57
CA GLY A 18 -19.62 3.84 -18.65
C GLY A 18 -18.17 4.31 -18.83
N GLN A 19 -17.86 5.21 -19.77
CA GLN A 19 -16.48 5.58 -20.06
C GLN A 19 -15.89 6.47 -18.97
N VAL A 20 -14.67 6.14 -18.53
CA VAL A 20 -13.86 7.03 -17.68
C VAL A 20 -13.37 8.19 -18.53
N LYS A 21 -13.86 9.41 -18.27
CA LYS A 21 -13.52 10.63 -19.02
C LYS A 21 -12.28 11.34 -18.46
N ALA A 22 -12.03 11.24 -17.16
CA ALA A 22 -10.83 11.78 -16.54
C ALA A 22 -10.43 10.97 -15.29
N GLN A 23 -9.13 10.88 -15.05
CA GLN A 23 -8.53 10.33 -13.83
C GLN A 23 -7.60 11.38 -13.25
N VAL A 24 -7.78 11.71 -11.98
CA VAL A 24 -6.97 12.67 -11.23
C VAL A 24 -6.65 12.11 -9.86
N ALA A 25 -5.49 12.45 -9.32
CA ALA A 25 -5.09 12.10 -7.97
C ALA A 25 -4.27 13.24 -7.36
N GLU A 26 -4.30 13.36 -6.04
CA GLU A 26 -3.54 14.35 -5.27
C GLU A 26 -3.19 13.77 -3.89
N TYR A 27 -2.18 14.35 -3.24
CA TYR A 27 -1.90 14.10 -1.83
C TYR A 27 -3.15 14.34 -0.97
N ASN A 28 -3.40 13.43 -0.04
CA ASN A 28 -4.46 13.63 0.94
C ASN A 28 -4.07 14.81 1.85
N GLY A 29 -4.82 15.92 1.82
CA GLY A 29 -4.53 17.13 2.60
C GLY A 29 -4.50 16.92 4.12
N GLN A 30 -4.98 15.77 4.60
CA GLN A 30 -4.87 15.31 5.99
C GLN A 30 -3.43 14.99 6.42
N ILE A 31 -2.51 14.73 5.48
CA ILE A 31 -1.10 14.41 5.78
C ILE A 31 -0.43 15.49 6.64
N ALA A 32 -0.86 16.75 6.49
CA ALA A 32 -0.37 17.88 7.28
C ALA A 32 -0.67 17.80 8.79
N ARG A 33 -1.45 16.81 9.24
CA ARG A 33 -1.86 16.57 10.64
C ARG A 33 -1.56 15.16 11.15
N GLY A 34 -1.04 14.29 10.30
CA GLY A 34 -0.68 12.92 10.63
C GLY A 34 -0.33 12.12 9.38
N GLU A 35 0.81 11.45 9.42
CA GLU A 35 1.31 10.65 8.29
C GLU A 35 0.55 9.32 8.16
N ASP A 36 0.05 8.78 9.27
CA ASP A 36 -0.66 7.49 9.35
C ASP A 36 -2.10 7.62 9.90
N VAL A 37 -2.85 6.53 9.92
CA VAL A 37 -4.23 6.51 10.43
C VAL A 37 -4.32 6.77 11.95
N ILE A 38 -3.35 6.33 12.74
CA ILE A 38 -3.39 6.41 14.20
C ILE A 38 -3.17 7.85 14.69
N SER A 39 -2.14 8.51 14.16
CA SER A 39 -1.83 9.92 14.40
C SER A 39 -3.00 10.82 14.00
N ARG A 40 -3.69 10.49 12.90
CA ARG A 40 -4.92 11.19 12.47
C ARG A 40 -6.09 10.99 13.41
N ILE A 41 -6.33 9.78 13.91
CA ILE A 41 -7.36 9.53 14.93
C ILE A 41 -7.05 10.33 16.20
N MET A 42 -5.78 10.32 16.63
CA MET A 42 -5.32 11.06 17.80
C MET A 42 -5.51 12.58 17.65
N TYR A 43 -5.23 13.11 16.46
CA TYR A 43 -5.46 14.51 16.15
C TYR A 43 -6.97 14.85 16.12
N ALA A 44 -7.77 14.02 15.45
CA ALA A 44 -9.22 14.20 15.36
C ALA A 44 -9.92 14.15 16.73
N GLY A 45 -9.33 13.47 17.71
CA GLY A 45 -9.82 13.42 19.09
C GLY A 45 -9.57 14.68 19.93
N LYS A 46 -8.80 15.66 19.43
CA LYS A 46 -8.40 16.87 20.18
C LYS A 46 -9.09 18.12 19.64
N GLY A 47 -9.68 18.92 20.53
CA GLY A 47 -10.24 20.24 20.19
C GLY A 47 -11.14 20.19 18.95
N ASN A 48 -10.86 21.07 17.98
CA ASN A 48 -11.58 21.10 16.69
C ASN A 48 -10.96 20.18 15.61
N GLY A 49 -10.08 19.26 15.99
CA GLY A 49 -9.30 18.44 15.06
C GLY A 49 -10.16 17.57 14.16
N ARG A 50 -11.33 17.11 14.62
CA ARG A 50 -12.25 16.32 13.80
C ARG A 50 -12.76 17.08 12.58
N GLU A 51 -13.22 18.31 12.80
CA GLU A 51 -13.73 19.16 11.73
C GLU A 51 -12.60 19.57 10.77
N GLU A 52 -11.41 19.87 11.31
CA GLU A 52 -10.25 20.16 10.46
C GLU A 52 -9.86 18.95 9.58
N MET A 53 -9.85 17.74 10.12
CA MET A 53 -9.55 16.53 9.36
C MET A 53 -10.60 16.25 8.29
N ARG A 54 -11.88 16.48 8.60
CA ARG A 54 -12.99 16.40 7.66
C ARG A 54 -12.83 17.40 6.53
N GLN A 55 -12.60 18.68 6.87
CA GLN A 55 -12.46 19.75 5.89
C GLN A 55 -11.28 19.49 4.94
N ARG A 56 -10.15 19.02 5.46
CA ARG A 56 -8.95 18.71 4.65
C ARG A 56 -9.20 17.64 3.59
N VAL A 57 -9.90 16.56 3.93
CA VAL A 57 -10.21 15.50 2.95
C VAL A 57 -11.27 15.97 1.96
N LEU A 58 -12.29 16.71 2.42
CA LEU A 58 -13.30 17.31 1.54
C LEU A 58 -12.69 18.31 0.56
N ASP A 59 -11.79 19.19 1.00
CA ASP A 59 -11.10 20.14 0.13
C ASP A 59 -10.28 19.42 -0.94
N THR A 60 -9.60 18.33 -0.56
CA THR A 60 -8.84 17.49 -1.49
C THR A 60 -9.76 16.87 -2.55
N ILE A 61 -10.85 16.22 -2.13
CA ILE A 61 -11.82 15.58 -3.03
C ILE A 61 -12.46 16.62 -3.95
N ASN A 62 -12.91 17.75 -3.40
CA ASN A 62 -13.59 18.80 -4.16
C ASN A 62 -12.66 19.48 -5.19
N LYS A 63 -11.39 19.71 -4.84
CA LYS A 63 -10.37 20.18 -5.79
C LYS A 63 -10.18 19.18 -6.93
N LEU A 64 -10.15 17.88 -6.62
CA LEU A 64 -10.01 16.82 -7.62
C LEU A 64 -11.23 16.73 -8.53
N ILE A 65 -12.45 16.82 -7.98
CA ILE A 65 -13.70 16.88 -8.77
C ILE A 65 -13.66 18.06 -9.74
N GLU A 66 -13.33 19.26 -9.26
CA GLU A 66 -13.22 20.45 -10.10
C GLU A 66 -12.18 20.28 -11.20
N THR A 67 -11.00 19.74 -10.86
CA THR A 67 -9.92 19.48 -11.81
C THR A 67 -10.34 18.46 -12.88
N ALA A 68 -11.02 17.38 -12.49
CA ALA A 68 -11.50 16.37 -13.42
C ALA A 68 -12.58 16.94 -14.37
N CYS A 69 -13.52 17.73 -13.85
CA CYS A 69 -14.57 18.37 -14.65
C CYS A 69 -13.97 19.35 -15.66
N LYS A 70 -13.00 20.18 -15.24
CA LYS A 70 -12.28 21.11 -16.12
C LYS A 70 -11.59 20.40 -17.29
N ARG A 71 -10.99 19.23 -17.08
CA ARG A 71 -10.30 18.46 -18.14
C ARG A 71 -11.23 18.01 -19.27
N VAL A 72 -12.52 17.88 -18.99
CA VAL A 72 -13.52 17.35 -19.94
C VAL A 72 -14.58 18.39 -20.30
N ASN A 73 -14.37 19.65 -19.89
CA ASN A 73 -15.32 20.75 -20.08
C ASN A 73 -16.73 20.47 -19.51
N ALA A 74 -16.79 19.75 -18.39
CA ALA A 74 -18.00 19.52 -17.61
C ALA A 74 -18.05 20.47 -16.41
N LYS A 75 -19.21 20.56 -15.77
CA LYS A 75 -19.44 21.30 -14.53
C LYS A 75 -19.65 20.34 -13.35
N PRO A 76 -19.14 20.65 -12.14
CA PRO A 76 -19.37 19.78 -10.98
C PRO A 76 -20.85 19.50 -10.69
N GLU A 77 -21.75 20.44 -11.00
CA GLU A 77 -23.19 20.31 -10.84
C GLU A 77 -23.82 19.27 -11.79
N GLU A 78 -23.10 18.82 -12.82
CA GLU A 78 -23.53 17.73 -13.71
C GLU A 78 -23.20 16.34 -13.12
N VAL A 79 -22.40 16.28 -12.06
CA VAL A 79 -22.10 15.03 -11.34
C VAL A 79 -23.26 14.71 -10.40
N VAL A 80 -24.06 13.71 -10.79
CA VAL A 80 -25.30 13.30 -10.09
C VAL A 80 -25.15 12.04 -9.23
N LYS A 81 -23.99 11.38 -9.28
CA LYS A 81 -23.70 10.17 -8.50
C LYS A 81 -22.22 10.07 -8.17
N ALA A 82 -21.90 9.64 -6.96
CA ALA A 82 -20.54 9.34 -6.50
C ALA A 82 -20.52 8.04 -5.70
N THR A 83 -19.46 7.26 -5.87
CA THR A 83 -19.15 6.09 -5.04
C THR A 83 -17.79 6.30 -4.39
N ILE A 84 -17.70 6.05 -3.09
CA ILE A 84 -16.51 6.31 -2.26
C ILE A 84 -16.02 5.01 -1.62
N ALA A 85 -14.74 4.72 -1.81
CA ALA A 85 -14.01 3.65 -1.13
C ALA A 85 -12.84 4.25 -0.32
N GLY A 86 -12.43 3.56 0.72
CA GLY A 86 -11.31 3.94 1.59
C GLY A 86 -11.34 3.14 2.89
N ASN A 87 -10.22 3.13 3.61
CA ASN A 87 -10.16 2.44 4.89
C ASN A 87 -11.15 3.05 5.90
N SER A 88 -11.49 2.28 6.92
CA SER A 88 -12.51 2.67 7.90
C SER A 88 -12.22 4.01 8.57
N THR A 89 -10.96 4.32 8.87
CA THR A 89 -10.57 5.62 9.43
C THR A 89 -10.86 6.75 8.45
N MET A 90 -10.47 6.61 7.18
CA MET A 90 -10.72 7.63 6.16
C MET A 90 -12.22 7.92 5.98
N MET A 91 -13.05 6.89 6.00
CA MET A 91 -14.51 7.05 5.93
C MET A 91 -15.08 7.79 7.15
N HIS A 92 -14.59 7.49 8.35
CA HIS A 92 -15.03 8.18 9.57
C HIS A 92 -14.62 9.66 9.55
N LEU A 93 -13.39 9.96 9.13
CA LEU A 93 -12.90 11.34 9.04
C LEU A 93 -13.65 12.15 7.97
N LEU A 94 -13.95 11.56 6.81
CA LEU A 94 -14.76 12.21 5.77
C LEU A 94 -16.14 12.62 6.28
N LEU A 95 -16.78 11.75 7.06
CA LEU A 95 -18.16 11.93 7.52
C LEU A 95 -18.27 12.61 8.89
N GLY A 96 -17.14 12.98 9.50
CA GLY A 96 -17.12 13.57 10.84
C GLY A 96 -17.57 12.61 11.95
N ILE A 97 -17.52 11.30 11.70
CA ILE A 97 -17.88 10.26 12.68
C ILE A 97 -16.70 10.09 13.66
N PRO A 98 -16.95 9.95 14.98
CA PRO A 98 -15.90 9.67 15.94
C PRO A 98 -15.11 8.40 15.59
N ALA A 99 -13.80 8.54 15.38
CA ALA A 99 -12.91 7.43 15.01
C ALA A 99 -12.10 6.86 16.19
N ALA A 100 -12.28 7.38 17.41
CA ALA A 100 -11.43 7.05 18.56
C ALA A 100 -11.45 5.55 18.91
N SER A 101 -12.60 4.89 18.79
CA SER A 101 -12.76 3.47 19.12
C SER A 101 -12.03 2.52 18.16
N ILE A 102 -11.70 2.97 16.95
CA ILE A 102 -10.97 2.17 15.94
C ILE A 102 -9.62 1.70 16.50
N ARG A 103 -8.94 2.56 17.27
CA ARG A 103 -7.60 2.29 17.82
C ARG A 103 -7.58 1.83 19.28
N LEU A 104 -8.74 1.76 19.93
CA LEU A 104 -8.85 1.40 21.33
C LEU A 104 -9.42 -0.01 21.41
N SER A 105 -8.73 -0.92 22.08
CA SER A 105 -9.21 -2.29 22.30
C SER A 105 -10.65 -2.27 22.84
N PRO A 106 -11.59 -3.03 22.24
CA PRO A 106 -11.38 -4.13 21.29
C PRO A 106 -11.44 -3.74 19.80
N PHE A 107 -10.92 -2.55 19.45
CA PHE A 107 -10.75 -2.05 18.07
C PHE A 107 -12.06 -2.03 17.28
N VAL A 108 -13.06 -1.33 17.81
CA VAL A 108 -14.43 -1.37 17.25
C VAL A 108 -14.70 -0.15 16.38
N THR A 109 -15.12 -0.43 15.15
CA THR A 109 -15.54 0.59 14.18
C THR A 109 -16.96 1.04 14.50
N ALA A 110 -17.24 2.36 14.46
CA ALA A 110 -18.57 2.86 14.82
C ALA A 110 -19.63 2.43 13.79
N VAL A 111 -19.24 2.41 12.51
CA VAL A 111 -20.08 1.94 11.40
C VAL A 111 -19.20 1.41 10.27
N ASN A 112 -19.53 0.22 9.77
CA ASN A 112 -18.88 -0.32 8.57
C ASN A 112 -19.76 -0.17 7.32
N HIS A 113 -21.08 -0.07 7.49
CA HIS A 113 -22.06 0.05 6.41
C HIS A 113 -22.84 1.34 6.56
N LEU A 114 -22.56 2.30 5.69
CA LEU A 114 -23.21 3.60 5.69
C LEU A 114 -24.48 3.56 4.83
N PRO A 115 -25.54 4.31 5.20
CA PRO A 115 -26.69 4.50 4.34
C PRO A 115 -26.31 5.31 3.10
N LEU A 116 -27.17 5.29 2.07
CA LEU A 116 -27.04 6.20 0.94
C LEU A 116 -27.23 7.64 1.42
N MET A 117 -26.33 8.53 1.02
CA MET A 117 -26.36 9.94 1.41
C MET A 117 -26.46 10.85 0.17
N SER A 118 -26.81 12.10 0.36
CA SER A 118 -26.68 13.15 -0.65
C SER A 118 -25.30 13.81 -0.60
N ALA A 119 -24.88 14.41 -1.71
CA ALA A 119 -23.65 15.19 -1.77
C ALA A 119 -23.66 16.36 -0.77
N ARG A 120 -24.83 16.96 -0.52
CA ARG A 120 -24.99 18.01 0.49
C ARG A 120 -24.70 17.52 1.91
N GLU A 121 -25.18 16.33 2.29
CA GLU A 121 -24.94 15.77 3.63
C GLU A 121 -23.46 15.43 3.84
N VAL A 122 -22.80 14.90 2.81
CA VAL A 122 -21.37 14.56 2.86
C VAL A 122 -20.49 15.81 2.84
N GLY A 123 -20.86 16.81 2.03
CA GLY A 123 -20.08 18.03 1.77
C GLY A 123 -19.33 18.02 0.43
N LEU A 124 -19.78 17.20 -0.54
CA LEU A 124 -19.21 17.17 -1.88
C LEU A 124 -19.76 18.32 -2.74
N LYS A 125 -18.87 19.03 -3.44
CA LYS A 125 -19.21 20.10 -4.39
C LYS A 125 -19.56 19.50 -5.76
N THR A 126 -20.64 18.73 -5.79
CA THR A 126 -21.29 18.19 -7.00
C THR A 126 -22.72 18.70 -7.07
N HIS A 127 -23.61 18.09 -7.87
CA HIS A 127 -25.04 18.34 -7.71
C HIS A 127 -25.46 18.09 -6.25
N PRO A 128 -26.20 18.98 -5.57
CA PRO A 128 -26.46 18.87 -4.13
C PRO A 128 -27.26 17.61 -3.76
N GLU A 129 -28.16 17.18 -4.65
CA GLU A 129 -28.95 15.94 -4.53
C GLU A 129 -28.27 14.73 -5.19
N ALA A 130 -26.99 14.85 -5.58
CA ALA A 130 -26.25 13.71 -6.10
C ALA A 130 -26.21 12.61 -5.04
N SER A 131 -26.46 11.37 -5.47
CA SER A 131 -26.36 10.22 -4.57
C SER A 131 -24.89 9.89 -4.29
N VAL A 132 -24.54 9.74 -3.02
CA VAL A 132 -23.20 9.39 -2.54
C VAL A 132 -23.29 8.06 -1.82
N ASP A 133 -22.66 7.06 -2.43
CA ASP A 133 -22.60 5.70 -1.91
C ASP A 133 -21.22 5.42 -1.32
N CYS A 134 -21.16 5.42 0.00
CA CYS A 134 -20.00 5.00 0.77
C CYS A 134 -19.99 3.47 0.84
N LEU A 135 -19.02 2.85 0.18
CA LEU A 135 -18.92 1.40 0.11
C LEU A 135 -18.72 0.77 1.50
N PRO A 136 -19.18 -0.48 1.71
CA PRO A 136 -19.10 -1.12 3.03
C PRO A 136 -17.68 -1.64 3.32
N GLY A 137 -17.18 -1.34 4.52
CA GLY A 137 -15.95 -1.92 5.07
C GLY A 137 -16.21 -3.21 5.86
N VAL A 138 -15.17 -3.79 6.44
CA VAL A 138 -15.22 -5.07 7.18
C VAL A 138 -15.01 -4.86 8.67
N ALA A 139 -13.91 -4.20 9.03
CA ALA A 139 -13.45 -4.02 10.40
C ALA A 139 -12.70 -2.68 10.56
N SER A 140 -12.11 -2.45 11.73
CA SER A 140 -11.43 -1.18 12.05
C SER A 140 -10.24 -0.86 11.16
N TYR A 141 -9.50 -1.89 10.75
CA TYR A 141 -8.30 -1.75 9.91
C TYR A 141 -8.48 -2.34 8.51
N VAL A 142 -9.67 -2.85 8.18
CA VAL A 142 -10.01 -3.35 6.84
C VAL A 142 -11.29 -2.67 6.38
N GLY A 143 -11.15 -1.66 5.53
CA GLY A 143 -12.26 -0.83 5.08
C GLY A 143 -12.82 -1.21 3.71
N ALA A 144 -13.46 -0.23 3.11
CA ALA A 144 -14.19 -0.40 1.86
C ALA A 144 -13.29 -0.40 0.63
N ASP A 145 -12.08 0.13 0.76
CA ASP A 145 -10.98 -0.07 -0.19
C ASP A 145 -10.69 -1.55 -0.44
N ILE A 146 -10.64 -2.36 0.62
CA ILE A 146 -10.36 -3.79 0.51
C ILE A 146 -11.55 -4.57 -0.01
N SER A 147 -12.77 -4.29 0.44
CA SER A 147 -13.96 -4.98 -0.08
C SER A 147 -14.20 -4.65 -1.57
N ALA A 148 -13.95 -3.40 -1.98
CA ALA A 148 -13.93 -3.00 -3.39
C ALA A 148 -12.76 -3.67 -4.15
N GLY A 149 -11.61 -3.79 -3.48
CA GLY A 149 -10.43 -4.46 -4.02
C GLY A 149 -10.68 -5.92 -4.36
N VAL A 150 -11.29 -6.67 -3.43
CA VAL A 150 -11.68 -8.07 -3.62
C VAL A 150 -12.67 -8.23 -4.78
N LEU A 151 -13.70 -7.37 -4.88
CA LEU A 151 -14.60 -7.39 -6.04
C LEU A 151 -13.82 -7.22 -7.36
N SER A 152 -12.94 -6.22 -7.41
CA SER A 152 -12.26 -5.84 -8.67
C SER A 152 -11.16 -6.82 -9.09
N SER A 153 -10.62 -7.58 -8.13
CA SER A 153 -9.66 -8.66 -8.37
C SER A 153 -10.31 -9.95 -8.85
N GLY A 154 -11.60 -10.15 -8.57
CA GLY A 154 -12.32 -11.38 -8.91
C GLY A 154 -12.10 -12.52 -7.93
N LEU A 155 -11.39 -12.28 -6.82
CA LEU A 155 -11.12 -13.28 -5.79
C LEU A 155 -12.42 -13.88 -5.21
N ASP A 156 -13.47 -13.07 -5.07
CA ASP A 156 -14.75 -13.52 -4.49
C ASP A 156 -15.57 -14.47 -5.39
N VAL A 157 -15.14 -14.68 -6.63
CA VAL A 157 -15.77 -15.63 -7.56
C VAL A 157 -14.83 -16.77 -7.98
N SER A 158 -13.57 -16.76 -7.52
CA SER A 158 -12.60 -17.82 -7.82
C SER A 158 -12.94 -19.10 -7.07
N GLU A 159 -12.78 -20.26 -7.71
CA GLU A 159 -12.91 -21.56 -7.03
C GLU A 159 -11.63 -21.90 -6.25
N GLU A 160 -10.49 -21.43 -6.75
CA GLU A 160 -9.17 -21.65 -6.19
C GLU A 160 -8.87 -20.69 -5.03
N VAL A 161 -7.98 -21.11 -4.13
CA VAL A 161 -7.51 -20.23 -3.05
C VAL A 161 -6.49 -19.24 -3.61
N GLU A 162 -6.77 -17.96 -3.43
CA GLU A 162 -5.94 -16.85 -3.91
C GLU A 162 -5.57 -15.92 -2.74
N LEU A 163 -4.39 -15.31 -2.85
CA LEU A 163 -3.88 -14.33 -1.90
C LEU A 163 -3.96 -12.94 -2.53
N PHE A 164 -4.80 -12.06 -2.00
CA PHE A 164 -4.85 -10.66 -2.39
C PHE A 164 -4.06 -9.80 -1.39
N LEU A 165 -3.11 -9.03 -1.89
CA LEU A 165 -2.25 -8.11 -1.12
C LEU A 165 -2.50 -6.68 -1.60
N ASP A 166 -3.05 -5.81 -0.75
CA ASP A 166 -3.06 -4.37 -1.02
C ASP A 166 -1.83 -3.75 -0.36
N VAL A 167 -0.82 -3.43 -1.17
CA VAL A 167 0.44 -2.89 -0.67
C VAL A 167 0.36 -1.37 -0.71
N GLY A 168 0.08 -0.78 0.45
CA GLY A 168 0.10 0.66 0.69
C GLY A 168 0.78 1.00 2.02
N THR A 169 0.29 2.05 2.67
CA THR A 169 0.79 2.47 4.00
C THR A 169 0.53 1.40 5.04
N ASN A 170 -0.59 0.70 4.86
CA ASN A 170 -0.94 -0.52 5.55
C ASN A 170 -0.70 -1.70 4.58
N GLY A 171 -0.43 -2.89 5.13
CA GLY A 171 -0.42 -4.13 4.37
C GLY A 171 -1.70 -4.90 4.64
N GLU A 172 -2.81 -4.52 4.00
CA GLU A 172 -4.03 -5.31 4.06
C GLU A 172 -3.91 -6.54 3.17
N THR A 173 -4.37 -7.68 3.69
CA THR A 173 -4.32 -8.97 3.01
C THR A 173 -5.67 -9.65 3.08
N VAL A 174 -6.06 -10.31 2.00
CA VAL A 174 -7.22 -11.21 1.95
C VAL A 174 -6.77 -12.55 1.39
N LEU A 175 -7.10 -13.64 2.10
CA LEU A 175 -6.87 -15.01 1.65
C LEU A 175 -8.21 -15.72 1.54
N GLY A 176 -8.42 -16.44 0.46
CA GLY A 176 -9.61 -17.28 0.32
C GLY A 176 -10.05 -17.45 -1.12
N ASN A 177 -11.35 -17.70 -1.29
CA ASN A 177 -11.99 -17.98 -2.57
C ASN A 177 -13.47 -17.59 -2.51
N ARG A 178 -14.27 -18.09 -3.46
CA ARG A 178 -15.72 -17.83 -3.50
C ARG A 178 -16.50 -18.35 -2.31
N ASP A 179 -15.97 -19.28 -1.52
CA ASP A 179 -16.67 -19.99 -0.43
C ASP A 179 -16.36 -19.37 0.94
N TRP A 180 -15.12 -18.93 1.15
CA TRP A 180 -14.66 -18.31 2.40
C TRP A 180 -13.62 -17.23 2.14
N LEU A 181 -13.57 -16.22 3.01
CA LEU A 181 -12.62 -15.12 2.96
C LEU A 181 -12.14 -14.79 4.37
N VAL A 182 -10.83 -14.74 4.57
CA VAL A 182 -10.21 -14.20 5.79
C VAL A 182 -9.33 -13.01 5.42
N THR A 183 -9.22 -12.05 6.32
CA THR A 183 -8.44 -10.84 6.09
C THR A 183 -7.73 -10.40 7.36
N CYS A 184 -6.59 -9.75 7.18
CA CYS A 184 -5.90 -9.05 8.23
C CYS A 184 -5.38 -7.71 7.69
N ALA A 185 -4.98 -6.84 8.60
CA ALA A 185 -4.22 -5.65 8.30
C ALA A 185 -2.95 -5.66 9.13
N CYS A 186 -1.80 -5.50 8.49
CA CYS A 186 -0.52 -5.35 9.18
C CYS A 186 -0.01 -3.91 9.07
N SER A 187 0.59 -3.41 10.14
CA SER A 187 1.23 -2.10 10.14
C SER A 187 2.61 -2.20 9.48
N ALA A 188 2.65 -2.24 8.16
CA ALA A 188 3.90 -2.23 7.39
C ALA A 188 4.65 -0.89 7.53
N GLY A 189 3.92 0.22 7.58
CA GLY A 189 4.50 1.56 7.54
C GLY A 189 4.90 1.95 6.10
N PRO A 190 5.11 3.25 5.84
CA PRO A 190 5.21 3.77 4.48
C PRO A 190 6.63 3.68 3.88
N ALA A 191 7.47 2.75 4.35
CA ALA A 191 8.87 2.63 3.92
C ALA A 191 8.97 2.40 2.40
N PHE A 192 8.13 1.53 1.86
CA PHE A 192 8.04 1.29 0.41
C PHE A 192 7.28 2.39 -0.35
N GLU A 193 6.74 3.39 0.32
CA GLU A 193 6.26 4.63 -0.30
C GLU A 193 7.34 5.74 -0.31
N GLY A 194 8.53 5.43 0.22
CA GLY A 194 9.66 6.35 0.34
C GLY A 194 9.60 7.24 1.58
N ALA A 195 8.62 7.08 2.47
CA ALA A 195 8.55 7.84 3.71
C ALA A 195 9.23 7.09 4.87
N GLY A 196 9.89 7.83 5.76
CA GLY A 196 10.72 7.24 6.82
C GLY A 196 12.05 6.66 6.30
N VAL A 197 12.46 7.02 5.09
CA VAL A 197 13.74 6.61 4.48
C VAL A 197 14.50 7.89 4.09
N VAL A 198 15.79 8.00 4.45
CA VAL A 198 16.60 9.23 4.38
C VAL A 198 16.59 9.85 2.99
N ASN A 199 16.92 9.07 1.97
CA ASN A 199 16.83 9.50 0.56
C ASN A 199 15.61 8.90 -0.14
N GLY A 200 14.60 8.48 0.62
CA GLY A 200 13.35 7.95 0.08
C GLY A 200 12.48 9.05 -0.53
N MET A 201 11.82 8.72 -1.63
CA MET A 201 10.84 9.61 -2.28
C MET A 201 9.77 8.80 -3.01
N ARG A 202 8.73 9.45 -3.50
CA ARG A 202 7.73 8.79 -4.36
C ARG A 202 8.26 8.55 -5.76
N ALA A 203 7.60 7.66 -6.49
CA ALA A 203 7.86 7.38 -7.90
C ALA A 203 7.44 8.56 -8.80
N THR A 204 8.28 9.60 -8.85
CA THR A 204 8.14 10.78 -9.71
C THR A 204 9.46 11.08 -10.44
N THR A 205 9.45 12.02 -11.37
CA THR A 205 10.65 12.41 -12.14
C THR A 205 11.84 12.70 -11.22
N GLY A 206 12.95 12.01 -11.46
CA GLY A 206 14.15 12.06 -10.63
C GLY A 206 14.26 10.96 -9.57
N ALA A 207 13.23 10.14 -9.37
CA ALA A 207 13.34 8.99 -8.47
C ALA A 207 14.09 7.83 -9.14
N ILE A 208 15.01 7.21 -8.40
CA ILE A 208 15.61 5.92 -8.77
C ILE A 208 14.53 4.84 -8.60
N GLU A 209 14.21 4.13 -9.68
CA GLU A 209 13.13 3.13 -9.72
C GLU A 209 13.61 1.68 -9.79
N GLU A 210 14.87 1.45 -10.16
CA GLU A 210 15.48 0.13 -10.24
C GLU A 210 17.00 0.28 -10.05
N VAL A 211 17.60 -0.67 -9.33
CA VAL A 211 19.04 -0.74 -9.07
C VAL A 211 19.55 -2.14 -9.39
N TRP A 212 20.76 -2.21 -9.93
CA TRP A 212 21.56 -3.42 -10.11
C TRP A 212 22.95 -3.19 -9.52
N ILE A 213 23.55 -4.18 -8.87
CA ILE A 213 24.90 -4.07 -8.30
C ILE A 213 25.78 -5.16 -8.92
N ASN A 214 26.95 -4.76 -9.43
CA ASN A 214 27.92 -5.73 -9.93
C ASN A 214 28.53 -6.51 -8.76
N SER A 215 28.42 -7.83 -8.75
CA SER A 215 28.93 -8.67 -7.65
C SER A 215 30.45 -8.67 -7.48
N GLY A 216 31.21 -8.33 -8.53
CA GLY A 216 32.67 -8.28 -8.49
C GLY A 216 33.23 -6.91 -8.05
N THR A 217 32.64 -5.82 -8.54
CA THR A 217 33.12 -4.46 -8.24
C THR A 217 32.30 -3.73 -7.18
N LEU A 218 31.11 -4.22 -6.87
CA LEU A 218 30.11 -3.56 -6.02
C LEU A 218 29.75 -2.15 -6.52
N GLU A 219 29.87 -1.92 -7.83
CA GLU A 219 29.40 -0.69 -8.47
C GLU A 219 27.92 -0.81 -8.85
N PRO A 220 27.08 0.17 -8.50
CA PRO A 220 25.67 0.18 -8.86
C PRO A 220 25.47 0.73 -10.28
N THR A 221 24.47 0.20 -10.96
CA THR A 221 23.81 0.82 -12.11
C THR A 221 22.35 1.02 -11.74
N TYR A 222 21.74 2.13 -12.12
CA TYR A 222 20.37 2.44 -11.72
C TYR A 222 19.59 3.13 -12.83
N ARG A 223 18.26 3.02 -12.74
CA ARG A 223 17.31 3.68 -13.64
C ARG A 223 16.59 4.81 -12.91
N VAL A 224 16.49 5.97 -13.54
CA VAL A 224 15.82 7.15 -12.99
C VAL A 224 14.61 7.51 -13.82
N ILE A 225 13.47 7.73 -13.16
CA ILE A 225 12.23 8.16 -13.82
C ILE A 225 12.47 9.50 -14.54
N GLY A 226 12.21 9.52 -15.84
CA GLY A 226 12.37 10.69 -16.69
C GLY A 226 13.80 10.94 -17.19
N SER A 227 14.75 10.03 -16.92
CA SER A 227 16.14 10.11 -17.41
C SER A 227 16.85 11.42 -17.06
N VAL A 228 16.60 11.92 -15.85
CA VAL A 228 17.24 13.12 -15.27
C VAL A 228 18.20 12.73 -14.15
N LYS A 229 18.89 13.71 -13.55
CA LYS A 229 19.70 13.48 -12.34
C LYS A 229 18.83 12.93 -11.20
N PRO A 230 19.30 11.93 -10.44
CA PRO A 230 18.54 11.36 -9.34
C PRO A 230 18.39 12.36 -8.19
N LYS A 231 17.22 12.34 -7.57
CA LYS A 231 16.84 13.16 -6.40
C LYS A 231 16.68 12.32 -5.13
N GLY A 232 16.49 11.00 -5.30
CA GLY A 232 16.21 10.05 -4.24
C GLY A 232 15.79 8.70 -4.84
N ILE A 233 15.28 7.81 -3.99
CA ILE A 233 14.94 6.42 -4.32
C ILE A 233 13.46 6.19 -4.04
N CYS A 234 12.72 5.68 -5.03
CA CYS A 234 11.33 5.27 -4.81
C CYS A 234 11.21 3.82 -4.37
N GLY A 235 10.03 3.40 -3.94
CA GLY A 235 9.85 2.08 -3.33
C GLY A 235 10.31 0.88 -4.17
N SER A 236 10.11 0.90 -5.49
CA SER A 236 10.63 -0.17 -6.37
C SER A 236 12.16 -0.14 -6.42
N GLY A 237 12.74 1.06 -6.40
CA GLY A 237 14.18 1.28 -6.25
C GLY A 237 14.71 0.78 -4.90
N LEU A 238 13.94 0.96 -3.82
CA LEU A 238 14.31 0.48 -2.48
C LEU A 238 14.24 -1.06 -2.38
N ILE A 239 13.22 -1.69 -2.99
CA ILE A 239 13.13 -3.16 -3.07
C ILE A 239 14.32 -3.72 -3.85
N SER A 240 14.56 -3.21 -5.06
CA SER A 240 15.66 -3.68 -5.91
C SER A 240 17.02 -3.44 -5.26
N LEU A 241 17.25 -2.27 -4.67
CA LEU A 241 18.49 -1.96 -3.97
C LEU A 241 18.73 -2.87 -2.76
N LEU A 242 17.72 -3.11 -1.93
CA LEU A 242 17.84 -4.00 -0.78
C LEU A 242 18.14 -5.44 -1.22
N ALA A 243 17.46 -5.90 -2.28
CA ALA A 243 17.68 -7.21 -2.86
C ALA A 243 19.09 -7.36 -3.43
N GLU A 244 19.54 -6.42 -4.25
CA GLU A 244 20.88 -6.43 -4.85
C GLU A 244 21.96 -6.36 -3.78
N ALA A 245 21.83 -5.45 -2.81
CA ALA A 245 22.82 -5.30 -1.75
C ALA A 245 22.93 -6.59 -0.90
N PHE A 246 21.82 -7.30 -0.71
CA PHE A 246 21.83 -8.62 -0.08
C PHE A 246 22.50 -9.69 -0.94
N ILE A 247 22.11 -9.82 -2.22
CA ILE A 247 22.64 -10.83 -3.13
C ILE A 247 24.13 -10.65 -3.39
N THR A 248 24.63 -9.41 -3.46
CA THR A 248 26.07 -9.13 -3.67
C THR A 248 26.90 -9.13 -2.39
N GLY A 249 26.30 -9.44 -1.23
CA GLY A 249 27.03 -9.51 0.05
C GLY A 249 27.44 -8.16 0.65
N ILE A 250 26.85 -7.06 0.18
CA ILE A 250 26.95 -5.76 0.84
C ILE A 250 26.18 -5.80 2.17
N LEU A 251 25.05 -6.51 2.21
CA LEU A 251 24.27 -6.75 3.42
C LEU A 251 24.35 -8.22 3.82
N ASP A 252 24.46 -8.45 5.13
CA ASP A 252 24.18 -9.76 5.69
C ASP A 252 22.67 -10.01 5.85
N LYS A 253 22.30 -11.19 6.35
CA LYS A 253 20.89 -11.56 6.58
C LYS A 253 20.17 -10.66 7.59
N ALA A 254 20.89 -10.05 8.54
CA ALA A 254 20.31 -9.13 9.50
C ALA A 254 20.30 -7.67 9.00
N GLY A 255 20.66 -7.46 7.72
CA GLY A 255 20.75 -6.15 7.08
C GLY A 255 21.96 -5.33 7.52
N ASN A 256 22.97 -5.94 8.16
CA ASN A 256 24.17 -5.21 8.54
C ASN A 256 25.02 -4.96 7.30
N VAL A 257 25.49 -3.72 7.15
CA VAL A 257 26.39 -3.35 6.06
C VAL A 257 27.77 -3.95 6.31
N ASN A 258 28.29 -4.68 5.32
CA ASN A 258 29.61 -5.28 5.37
C ASN A 258 30.71 -4.23 5.15
N LEU A 259 31.12 -3.57 6.23
CA LEU A 259 32.19 -2.55 6.21
C LEU A 259 33.58 -3.08 5.83
N THR A 260 33.75 -4.40 5.72
CA THR A 260 35.00 -5.00 5.24
C THR A 260 35.05 -5.13 3.71
N ALA A 261 33.94 -4.85 3.02
CA ALA A 261 33.88 -4.87 1.57
C ALA A 261 34.84 -3.83 0.97
N THR A 262 35.64 -4.24 -0.03
CA THR A 262 36.60 -3.37 -0.72
C THR A 262 35.88 -2.53 -1.80
N SER A 263 34.94 -1.68 -1.38
CA SER A 263 34.25 -0.72 -2.26
C SER A 263 34.25 0.66 -1.61
N PRO A 264 34.61 1.73 -2.35
CA PRO A 264 34.55 3.09 -1.82
C PRO A 264 33.12 3.55 -1.48
N ARG A 265 32.10 2.81 -1.95
CA ARG A 265 30.68 3.09 -1.70
C ARG A 265 30.19 2.58 -0.35
N VAL A 266 30.95 1.70 0.30
CA VAL A 266 30.61 1.21 1.64
C VAL A 266 31.41 2.02 2.65
N ARG A 267 30.72 2.68 3.59
CA ARG A 267 31.35 3.51 4.62
C ARG A 267 30.54 3.58 5.90
N GLU A 268 31.15 4.11 6.96
CA GLU A 268 30.44 4.56 8.15
C GLU A 268 29.84 5.95 7.90
N GLY A 269 28.54 6.09 8.16
CA GLY A 269 27.78 7.32 8.04
C GLY A 269 27.18 7.78 9.38
N ALA A 270 26.31 8.78 9.35
CA ALA A 270 25.69 9.33 10.56
C ALA A 270 24.76 8.34 11.28
N HIS A 271 24.27 7.33 10.54
CA HIS A 271 23.34 6.33 11.03
C HIS A 271 23.99 4.93 11.14
N GLY A 272 25.32 4.86 11.17
CA GLY A 272 26.10 3.62 11.08
C GLY A 272 26.48 3.30 9.63
N GLY A 273 26.74 2.03 9.34
CA GLY A 273 27.12 1.59 8.00
C GLY A 273 26.09 1.97 6.93
N GLU A 274 26.57 2.47 5.79
CA GLU A 274 25.76 2.88 4.64
C GLU A 274 26.40 2.47 3.31
N TYR A 275 25.58 2.42 2.27
CA TYR A 275 26.00 2.17 0.89
C TYR A 275 25.61 3.34 -0.03
N VAL A 276 26.59 3.91 -0.74
CA VAL A 276 26.38 5.05 -1.65
C VAL A 276 25.92 4.56 -3.02
N VAL A 277 24.66 4.83 -3.33
CA VAL A 277 24.01 4.46 -4.60
C VAL A 277 24.42 5.43 -5.71
N ALA A 278 24.34 6.74 -5.45
CA ALA A 278 24.76 7.79 -6.37
C ALA A 278 25.57 8.85 -5.63
N TRP A 279 26.71 9.25 -6.21
CA TRP A 279 27.55 10.31 -5.66
C TRP A 279 26.89 11.68 -5.84
N GLY A 280 27.26 12.65 -5.00
CA GLY A 280 26.74 14.02 -5.09
C GLY A 280 26.94 14.69 -6.46
N ARG A 281 28.03 14.37 -7.17
CA ARG A 281 28.26 14.84 -8.55
C ARG A 281 27.22 14.32 -9.56
N GLU A 282 26.62 13.17 -9.27
CA GLU A 282 25.61 12.50 -10.09
C GLU A 282 24.20 12.98 -9.72
N SER A 283 23.96 13.33 -8.44
CA SER A 283 22.66 13.76 -7.93
C SER A 283 22.27 15.18 -8.31
N GLU A 284 20.97 15.49 -8.22
CA GLU A 284 20.45 16.84 -8.45
C GLU A 284 20.83 17.80 -7.31
N SER A 285 20.82 17.32 -6.05
CA SER A 285 21.10 18.14 -4.86
C SER A 285 22.57 18.47 -4.68
N GLY A 286 23.48 17.72 -5.31
CA GLY A 286 24.92 17.79 -5.01
C GLY A 286 25.35 16.92 -3.82
N GLU A 287 24.38 16.30 -3.14
CA GLU A 287 24.60 15.41 -1.98
C GLU A 287 24.55 13.94 -2.40
N ASP A 288 25.29 13.08 -1.70
CA ASP A 288 25.25 11.63 -1.94
C ASP A 288 23.84 11.06 -1.66
N ILE A 289 23.41 10.13 -2.50
CA ILE A 289 22.19 9.32 -2.29
C ILE A 289 22.63 7.98 -1.74
N VAL A 290 22.21 7.67 -0.51
CA VAL A 290 22.69 6.53 0.26
C VAL A 290 21.55 5.63 0.72
N LEU A 291 21.88 4.36 0.98
CA LEU A 291 21.09 3.43 1.78
C LEU A 291 21.73 3.32 3.15
N THR A 292 21.05 3.79 4.18
CA THR A 292 21.57 3.79 5.56
C THR A 292 21.05 2.60 6.36
N ARG A 293 21.67 2.33 7.52
CA ARG A 293 21.17 1.29 8.45
C ARG A 293 19.73 1.53 8.91
N VAL A 294 19.36 2.79 9.19
CA VAL A 294 17.99 3.12 9.64
C VAL A 294 16.98 2.85 8.51
N ASP A 295 17.35 3.11 7.26
CA ASP A 295 16.53 2.78 6.09
C ASP A 295 16.33 1.28 5.98
N ILE A 296 17.42 0.50 6.09
CA ILE A 296 17.38 -0.97 6.05
C ILE A 296 16.46 -1.50 7.16
N ASP A 297 16.63 -1.02 8.38
CA ASP A 297 15.79 -1.43 9.52
C ASP A 297 14.29 -1.12 9.30
N ASN A 298 13.97 0.02 8.69
CA ASN A 298 12.59 0.37 8.33
C ASN A 298 12.04 -0.56 7.23
N LEU A 299 12.81 -0.84 6.19
CA LEU A 299 12.42 -1.74 5.11
C LEU A 299 12.24 -3.19 5.60
N LEU A 300 13.13 -3.67 6.48
CA LEU A 300 13.02 -5.00 7.10
C LEU A 300 11.75 -5.13 7.94
N ARG A 301 11.41 -4.12 8.75
CA ARG A 301 10.14 -4.12 9.51
C ARG A 301 8.93 -4.13 8.58
N ALA A 302 8.94 -3.30 7.53
CA ALA A 302 7.81 -3.22 6.61
C ALA A 302 7.56 -4.55 5.89
N LYS A 303 8.60 -5.16 5.33
CA LYS A 303 8.47 -6.45 4.64
C LYS A 303 8.14 -7.59 5.60
N ALA A 304 8.70 -7.57 6.82
CA ALA A 304 8.40 -8.57 7.84
C ALA A 304 6.93 -8.54 8.27
N ALA A 305 6.35 -7.35 8.43
CA ALA A 305 4.94 -7.19 8.78
C ALA A 305 4.01 -7.79 7.72
N ILE A 306 4.29 -7.50 6.45
CA ILE A 306 3.51 -8.03 5.32
C ILE A 306 3.63 -9.55 5.24
N TYR A 307 4.87 -10.06 5.28
CA TYR A 307 5.13 -11.51 5.21
C TYR A 307 4.48 -12.28 6.36
N ALA A 308 4.61 -11.77 7.58
CA ALA A 308 3.99 -12.35 8.76
C ALA A 308 2.46 -12.33 8.68
N GLY A 309 1.88 -11.25 8.17
CA GLY A 309 0.42 -11.10 8.04
C GLY A 309 -0.19 -12.22 7.21
N PHE A 310 0.28 -12.41 5.97
CA PHE A 310 -0.28 -13.48 5.13
C PHE A 310 0.12 -14.89 5.60
N THR A 311 1.27 -15.05 6.26
CA THR A 311 1.68 -16.33 6.84
C THR A 311 0.73 -16.77 7.95
N VAL A 312 0.43 -15.87 8.89
CA VAL A 312 -0.51 -16.13 9.99
C VAL A 312 -1.93 -16.37 9.48
N LEU A 313 -2.37 -15.65 8.44
CA LEU A 313 -3.66 -15.94 7.82
C LEU A 313 -3.72 -17.36 7.27
N ALA A 314 -2.69 -17.78 6.54
CA ALA A 314 -2.60 -19.10 5.93
C ALA A 314 -2.53 -20.21 7.00
N GLU A 315 -1.75 -20.00 8.06
CA GLU A 315 -1.66 -20.92 9.21
C GLU A 315 -3.00 -21.05 9.95
N ASN A 316 -3.70 -19.94 10.19
CA ASN A 316 -5.01 -19.95 10.86
C ASN A 316 -6.08 -20.73 10.11
N VAL A 317 -6.01 -20.78 8.77
CA VAL A 317 -6.92 -21.59 7.94
C VAL A 317 -6.36 -22.96 7.57
N GLY A 318 -5.14 -23.30 8.04
CA GLY A 318 -4.50 -24.60 7.83
C GLY A 318 -4.06 -24.86 6.39
N ILE A 319 -3.72 -23.81 5.63
CA ILE A 319 -3.37 -23.90 4.20
C ILE A 319 -1.91 -23.48 4.00
N PRO A 320 -1.07 -24.29 3.30
CA PRO A 320 0.28 -23.87 2.92
C PRO A 320 0.24 -22.70 1.94
N LEU A 321 1.08 -21.68 2.13
CA LEU A 321 1.12 -20.51 1.23
C LEU A 321 1.44 -20.89 -0.23
N GLU A 322 2.23 -21.94 -0.43
CA GLU A 322 2.63 -22.45 -1.74
C GLU A 322 1.44 -23.03 -2.53
N SER A 323 0.35 -23.35 -1.82
CA SER A 323 -0.90 -23.83 -2.43
C SER A 323 -1.80 -22.72 -2.94
N ALA A 324 -1.51 -21.45 -2.64
CA ALA A 324 -2.21 -20.34 -3.28
C ALA A 324 -1.99 -20.40 -4.80
N ALA A 325 -3.10 -20.46 -5.53
CA ALA A 325 -3.09 -20.57 -6.98
C ALA A 325 -2.56 -19.28 -7.63
N LYS A 326 -2.91 -18.13 -7.05
CA LYS A 326 -2.46 -16.81 -7.48
C LYS A 326 -2.19 -15.88 -6.29
N VAL A 327 -1.30 -14.92 -6.53
CA VAL A 327 -1.05 -13.77 -5.67
C VAL A 327 -1.44 -12.50 -6.44
N LEU A 328 -2.53 -11.88 -6.01
CA LEU A 328 -3.12 -10.70 -6.62
C LEU A 328 -2.60 -9.46 -5.88
N VAL A 329 -1.76 -8.65 -6.52
CA VAL A 329 -1.14 -7.48 -5.90
C VAL A 329 -1.87 -6.21 -6.32
N GLY A 330 -2.58 -5.62 -5.37
CA GLY A 330 -3.22 -4.30 -5.45
C GLY A 330 -2.31 -3.16 -4.98
N GLY A 331 -2.89 -1.97 -4.95
CA GLY A 331 -2.22 -0.76 -4.52
C GLY A 331 -1.51 -0.02 -5.66
N SER A 332 -1.34 1.29 -5.48
CA SER A 332 -0.64 2.12 -6.47
C SER A 332 0.86 1.78 -6.56
N PHE A 333 1.41 1.22 -5.47
CA PHE A 333 2.77 0.72 -5.40
C PHE A 333 2.97 -0.60 -6.16
N GLY A 334 1.98 -1.51 -6.06
CA GLY A 334 2.05 -2.85 -6.65
C GLY A 334 2.45 -2.88 -8.11
N LYS A 335 2.01 -1.91 -8.92
CA LYS A 335 2.23 -1.86 -10.38
C LYS A 335 3.69 -1.98 -10.83
N TYR A 336 4.66 -1.59 -10.00
CA TYR A 336 6.08 -1.50 -10.37
C TYR A 336 6.97 -2.43 -9.53
N ILE A 337 6.39 -3.36 -8.78
CA ILE A 337 7.18 -4.29 -7.96
C ILE A 337 7.82 -5.35 -8.85
N ASN A 338 9.14 -5.44 -8.80
CA ASN A 338 9.88 -6.56 -9.37
C ASN A 338 9.70 -7.78 -8.45
N VAL A 339 8.95 -8.79 -8.90
CA VAL A 339 8.62 -10.00 -8.13
C VAL A 339 9.88 -10.70 -7.64
N GLU A 340 10.87 -10.87 -8.51
CA GLU A 340 12.12 -11.55 -8.15
C GLU A 340 12.83 -10.84 -6.99
N LYS A 341 12.93 -9.50 -7.07
CA LYS A 341 13.56 -8.69 -6.01
C LYS A 341 12.75 -8.71 -4.72
N ALA A 342 11.43 -8.68 -4.82
CA ALA A 342 10.54 -8.77 -3.67
C ALA A 342 10.64 -10.14 -2.96
N VAL A 343 10.81 -11.24 -3.71
CA VAL A 343 11.08 -12.57 -3.15
C VAL A 343 12.49 -12.62 -2.53
N GLN A 344 13.50 -12.03 -3.17
CA GLN A 344 14.89 -11.98 -2.65
C GLN A 344 14.99 -11.30 -1.29
N ILE A 345 14.13 -10.31 -1.00
CA ILE A 345 14.07 -9.67 0.33
C ILE A 345 13.07 -10.33 1.28
N GLY A 346 12.28 -11.30 0.81
CA GLY A 346 11.22 -11.94 1.60
C GLY A 346 10.01 -11.05 1.88
N LEU A 347 9.67 -10.15 0.95
CA LEU A 347 8.41 -9.40 0.96
C LEU A 347 7.25 -10.24 0.41
N LEU A 348 7.53 -11.04 -0.62
CA LEU A 348 6.57 -11.93 -1.28
C LEU A 348 6.97 -13.40 -1.08
N PRO A 349 6.01 -14.35 -1.13
CA PRO A 349 6.31 -15.77 -1.03
C PRO A 349 7.13 -16.25 -2.24
N ASP A 350 8.03 -17.21 -2.03
CA ASP A 350 8.86 -17.80 -3.08
C ASP A 350 8.05 -18.81 -3.92
N ILE A 351 7.20 -18.30 -4.79
CA ILE A 351 6.41 -19.06 -5.75
C ILE A 351 6.72 -18.61 -7.18
N SER A 352 6.25 -19.38 -8.18
CA SER A 352 6.46 -19.03 -9.59
C SER A 352 5.95 -17.63 -9.91
N TRP A 353 6.77 -16.86 -10.63
CA TRP A 353 6.46 -15.50 -11.08
C TRP A 353 5.15 -15.41 -11.87
N GLU A 354 4.77 -16.48 -12.58
CA GLU A 354 3.54 -16.57 -13.39
C GLU A 354 2.26 -16.53 -12.53
N ARG A 355 2.36 -16.78 -11.23
CA ARG A 355 1.23 -16.73 -10.29
C ARG A 355 0.95 -15.33 -9.75
N PHE A 356 1.81 -14.35 -10.03
CA PHE A 356 1.62 -12.97 -9.58
C PHE A 356 0.86 -12.15 -10.61
N GLU A 357 -0.22 -11.49 -10.19
CA GLU A 357 -1.02 -10.59 -11.03
C GLU A 357 -1.08 -9.19 -10.41
N PHE A 358 -0.62 -8.19 -11.15
CA PHE A 358 -0.59 -6.80 -10.69
C PHE A 358 -1.84 -6.04 -11.18
N LEU A 359 -2.70 -5.66 -10.23
CA LEU A 359 -4.04 -5.14 -10.53
C LEU A 359 -4.14 -3.61 -10.49
N GLY A 360 -3.10 -2.93 -10.00
CA GLY A 360 -3.06 -1.48 -9.78
C GLY A 360 -4.00 -1.05 -8.65
N ASN A 361 -4.59 0.14 -8.78
CA ASN A 361 -5.54 0.64 -7.76
C ASN A 361 -6.90 -0.10 -7.88
N THR A 362 -7.05 -1.15 -7.08
CA THR A 362 -8.22 -2.02 -7.03
C THR A 362 -9.40 -1.36 -6.29
N SER A 363 -9.13 -0.52 -5.28
CA SER A 363 -10.12 0.28 -4.56
C SER A 363 -10.96 1.15 -5.51
N VAL A 364 -10.32 2.00 -6.32
CA VAL A 364 -11.03 2.88 -7.25
C VAL A 364 -11.73 2.11 -8.38
N ARG A 365 -11.17 0.97 -8.81
CA ARG A 365 -11.78 0.08 -9.81
C ARG A 365 -13.05 -0.57 -9.27
N GLY A 366 -13.05 -1.06 -8.02
CA GLY A 366 -14.23 -1.60 -7.37
C GLY A 366 -15.31 -0.53 -7.14
N ALA A 367 -14.91 0.69 -6.74
CA ALA A 367 -15.81 1.84 -6.66
C ALA A 367 -16.44 2.20 -8.02
N TYR A 368 -15.65 2.12 -9.09
CA TYR A 368 -16.13 2.31 -10.46
C TYR A 368 -17.15 1.23 -10.89
N TYR A 369 -16.90 -0.04 -10.57
CA TYR A 369 -17.86 -1.11 -10.85
C TYR A 369 -19.17 -0.93 -10.09
N ALA A 370 -19.11 -0.56 -8.81
CA ALA A 370 -20.29 -0.26 -7.99
C ALA A 370 -21.05 1.00 -8.46
N LEU A 371 -20.34 1.99 -9.00
CA LEU A 371 -20.93 3.20 -9.55
C LEU A 371 -21.85 2.86 -10.75
N LEU A 372 -21.40 1.97 -11.64
CA LEU A 372 -22.10 1.63 -12.88
C LEU A 372 -23.12 0.50 -12.71
N ASP A 373 -22.93 -0.44 -11.78
CA ASP A 373 -23.79 -1.59 -11.60
C ASP A 373 -24.18 -1.79 -10.13
N TRP A 374 -25.48 -1.66 -9.84
CA TRP A 374 -26.03 -1.87 -8.50
C TRP A 374 -25.82 -3.30 -7.98
N ARG A 375 -25.73 -4.30 -8.88
CA ARG A 375 -25.44 -5.69 -8.50
C ARG A 375 -24.01 -5.84 -8.00
N LYS A 376 -23.07 -5.09 -8.58
CA LYS A 376 -21.67 -5.02 -8.10
C LYS A 376 -21.58 -4.34 -6.75
N ARG A 377 -22.40 -3.30 -6.52
CA ARG A 377 -22.55 -2.69 -5.21
C ARG A 377 -23.12 -3.67 -4.16
N GLU A 378 -24.12 -4.47 -4.50
CA GLU A 378 -24.62 -5.52 -3.60
C GLU A 378 -23.58 -6.62 -3.36
N GLN A 379 -22.81 -6.99 -4.38
CA GLN A 379 -21.73 -7.97 -4.31
C GLN A 379 -20.67 -7.52 -3.30
N ILE A 380 -20.23 -6.26 -3.33
CA ILE A 380 -19.30 -5.70 -2.31
C ILE A 380 -19.91 -5.80 -0.90
N GLY A 381 -21.20 -5.54 -0.74
CA GLY A 381 -21.87 -5.73 0.55
C GLY A 381 -21.91 -7.19 1.02
N ARG A 382 -21.98 -8.16 0.10
CA ARG A 382 -21.85 -9.60 0.42
C ARG A 382 -20.42 -9.97 0.77
N ILE A 383 -19.44 -9.48 0.00
CA ILE A 383 -18.00 -9.67 0.26
C ILE A 383 -17.68 -9.19 1.68
N ALA A 384 -18.04 -7.94 2.02
CA ALA A 384 -17.75 -7.35 3.31
C ALA A 384 -18.33 -8.15 4.49
N ARG A 385 -19.54 -8.70 4.34
CA ARG A 385 -20.18 -9.52 5.39
C ARG A 385 -19.58 -10.92 5.55
N ARG A 386 -18.99 -11.48 4.50
CA ARG A 386 -18.42 -12.84 4.51
C ARG A 386 -16.95 -12.86 4.90
N MET A 387 -16.29 -11.72 4.77
CA MET A 387 -14.87 -11.57 5.09
C MET A 387 -14.69 -11.56 6.61
N THR A 388 -13.89 -12.50 7.11
CA THR A 388 -13.60 -12.63 8.53
C THR A 388 -12.28 -11.93 8.86
N TYR A 389 -12.34 -10.90 9.70
CA TYR A 389 -11.14 -10.19 10.15
C TYR A 389 -10.42 -10.97 11.25
N ILE A 390 -9.12 -11.21 11.07
CA ILE A 390 -8.21 -11.81 12.05
C ILE A 390 -7.36 -10.69 12.66
N GLU A 391 -7.51 -10.50 13.97
CA GLU A 391 -6.78 -9.48 14.74
C GLU A 391 -5.37 -9.99 15.10
N LEU A 392 -4.37 -9.56 14.33
CA LEU A 392 -2.98 -9.99 14.50
C LEU A 392 -2.35 -9.49 15.80
N SER A 393 -2.80 -8.37 16.37
CA SER A 393 -2.19 -7.80 17.59
C SER A 393 -2.45 -8.62 18.85
N ALA A 394 -3.51 -9.45 18.84
CA ALA A 394 -3.84 -10.37 19.92
C ALA A 394 -3.25 -11.78 19.70
N ASP A 395 -2.59 -12.02 18.57
CA ASP A 395 -2.09 -13.33 18.15
C ASP A 395 -0.57 -13.41 18.35
N ASN A 396 -0.13 -14.22 19.31
CA ASN A 396 1.31 -14.43 19.56
C ASN A 396 2.03 -15.02 18.34
N THR A 397 1.34 -15.77 17.48
CA THR A 397 1.93 -16.33 16.26
C THR A 397 2.38 -15.24 15.29
N PHE A 398 1.70 -14.09 15.28
CA PHE A 398 2.12 -12.95 14.47
C PHE A 398 3.45 -12.38 14.91
N TYR A 399 3.69 -12.25 16.21
CA TYR A 399 4.98 -11.75 16.69
C TYR A 399 6.11 -12.73 16.33
N GLU A 400 5.89 -14.04 16.48
CA GLU A 400 6.87 -15.07 16.10
C GLU A 400 7.16 -15.07 14.59
N ALA A 401 6.12 -14.99 13.75
CA ALA A 401 6.24 -14.89 12.30
C ALA A 401 6.95 -13.59 11.89
N PHE A 402 6.61 -12.47 12.52
CA PHE A 402 7.24 -11.17 12.29
C PHE A 402 8.73 -11.19 12.63
N THR A 403 9.10 -11.68 13.81
CA THR A 403 10.51 -11.80 14.22
C THR A 403 11.29 -12.71 13.27
N SER A 404 10.68 -13.81 12.82
CA SER A 404 11.29 -14.72 11.84
C SER A 404 11.47 -14.07 10.47
N ALA A 405 10.58 -13.14 10.11
CA ALA A 405 10.61 -12.41 8.85
C ALA A 405 11.48 -11.14 8.88
N LEU A 406 12.11 -10.78 10.00
CA LEU A 406 13.02 -9.61 10.08
C LEU A 406 14.37 -9.81 9.37
N PHE A 407 14.69 -11.03 8.93
CA PHE A 407 15.94 -11.37 8.24
C PHE A 407 15.77 -11.46 6.74
N LEU A 408 16.81 -11.29 5.93
CA LEU A 408 16.77 -11.41 4.47
C LEU A 408 17.11 -12.85 4.00
N PRO A 409 16.25 -13.48 3.16
CA PRO A 409 14.83 -13.17 2.97
C PRO A 409 13.98 -13.53 4.20
N HIS A 410 14.43 -14.49 5.01
CA HIS A 410 13.75 -14.98 6.22
C HIS A 410 14.74 -15.81 7.07
N THR A 411 14.48 -16.03 8.36
CA THR A 411 15.31 -16.90 9.23
C THR A 411 15.36 -18.34 8.71
N ASP A 412 14.20 -18.85 8.29
CA ASP A 412 14.07 -20.14 7.64
C ASP A 412 14.24 -20.02 6.12
N MET A 413 15.40 -20.45 5.61
CA MET A 413 15.73 -20.42 4.18
C MET A 413 14.98 -21.48 3.37
N THR A 414 14.37 -22.49 4.00
CA THR A 414 13.64 -23.53 3.26
C THR A 414 12.38 -22.98 2.60
N LYS A 415 11.85 -21.88 3.12
CA LYS A 415 10.75 -21.09 2.52
C LYS A 415 11.17 -20.28 1.29
N PHE A 416 12.47 -20.15 1.02
CA PHE A 416 13.02 -19.34 -0.08
C PHE A 416 14.07 -20.11 -0.90
N PRO A 417 13.71 -21.25 -1.51
CA PRO A 417 14.64 -22.09 -2.26
C PRO A 417 15.30 -21.35 -3.45
N SER A 418 14.62 -20.43 -4.13
CA SER A 418 15.18 -19.69 -5.26
C SER A 418 16.31 -18.76 -4.80
N VAL A 419 16.12 -18.08 -3.67
CA VAL A 419 17.10 -17.17 -3.06
C VAL A 419 18.29 -17.94 -2.50
N ALA A 420 18.04 -19.08 -1.83
CA ALA A 420 19.10 -19.95 -1.36
C ALA A 420 19.98 -20.47 -2.52
N GLY A 421 19.38 -20.71 -3.69
CA GLY A 421 20.10 -21.05 -4.92
C GLY A 421 20.94 -19.90 -5.47
N ALA A 422 20.42 -18.67 -5.43
CA ALA A 422 21.12 -17.48 -5.89
C ALA A 422 22.37 -17.16 -5.03
N LEU A 423 22.27 -17.27 -3.71
CA LEU A 423 23.38 -17.00 -2.77
C LEU A 423 24.53 -18.02 -2.83
N ARG A 424 24.33 -19.17 -3.48
CA ARG A 424 25.38 -20.19 -3.65
C ARG A 424 26.21 -20.01 -4.93
N ARG A 425 25.76 -19.14 -5.84
CA ARG A 425 26.45 -18.81 -7.10
C ARG A 425 27.37 -17.64 -6.86
#